data_AF-A0A7X0JRL9-F1
#
_entry.id   AF-A0A7X0JRL9-F1
#
_cell.length_a   1.000
_cell.length_b   1.000
_cell.length_c   1.000
_cell.angle_alpha   90.00
_cell.angle_beta   90.00
_cell.angle_gamma   90.00
#
_symmetry.space_group_name_H-M   'P 1'
#
loop_
_entity.id
_entity.type
_entity.pdbx_description
1 polymer ?
#
loop_
_entity_poly.entity_id
_entity_poly.type
_entity_poly.pdbx_seq_one_letter_code
_entity_poly.pdbx_strand_id
1 'polypeptide(L)'
;MLLRILCLLLIAAIASSSSFIVHVLTVEWLPGWIGQQMEGRTISPSWDVRYIAMMTSIEYGVAALLIYHFARDKLLAWGIPLVILFMFALLAATHGALIRQPFMDYIVGNPMQVVLVQNGFKYLIWFLMSVITVLGYEFLHRKFVSKSNNQA
;
A
#
# COMPACT_ATOMS: atom_id res chain seq x y z
N MET A 1 11.33 5.78 -24.84
CA MET A 1 10.27 6.43 -24.02
C MET A 1 9.13 5.47 -23.68
N LEU A 2 8.45 4.87 -24.67
CA LEU A 2 7.32 3.94 -24.47
C LEU A 2 7.62 2.77 -23.51
N LEU A 3 8.75 2.07 -23.70
CA LEU A 3 9.16 0.95 -22.84
C LEU A 3 9.31 1.35 -21.36
N ARG A 4 9.83 2.55 -21.09
CA ARG A 4 9.99 3.07 -19.73
C ARG A 4 8.64 3.31 -19.06
N ILE A 5 7.69 3.88 -19.81
CA ILE A 5 6.32 4.10 -19.35
C ILE A 5 5.63 2.75 -19.06
N LEU A 6 5.76 1.77 -19.96
CA LEU A 6 5.21 0.42 -19.75
C LEU A 6 5.75 -0.25 -18.49
N CYS A 7 7.06 -0.14 -18.22
CA CYS A 7 7.63 -0.70 -17.00
C CYS A 7 7.19 0.06 -15.73
N LEU A 8 7.00 1.38 -15.79
CA LEU A 8 6.44 2.14 -14.67
C LEU A 8 4.99 1.73 -14.38
N LEU A 9 4.18 1.53 -15.43
CA LEU A 9 2.81 1.01 -15.30
C LEU A 9 2.81 -0.40 -14.71
N LEU A 10 3.77 -1.25 -15.09
CA LEU A 10 3.93 -2.57 -14.49
C LEU A 10 4.28 -2.49 -13.00
N ILE A 11 5.19 -1.59 -12.60
CA ILE A 11 5.52 -1.37 -11.19
C ILE A 11 4.28 -0.87 -10.43
N ALA A 12 3.51 0.07 -10.99
CA ALA A 12 2.27 0.53 -10.39
C ALA A 12 1.26 -0.62 -10.22
N ALA A 13 1.11 -1.49 -11.22
CA ALA A 13 0.24 -2.67 -11.15
C ALA A 13 0.69 -3.66 -10.05
N ILE A 14 1.99 -3.91 -9.92
CA ILE A 14 2.54 -4.77 -8.86
C ILE A 14 2.38 -4.12 -7.48
N ALA A 15 2.60 -2.81 -7.36
CA ALA A 15 2.38 -2.10 -6.11
C ALA A 15 0.91 -2.17 -5.68
N SER A 16 0.00 -2.00 -6.65
CA SER A 16 -1.46 -2.09 -6.46
C SER A 16 -1.93 -3.48 -6.02
N SER A 17 -1.29 -4.54 -6.52
CA SER A 17 -1.67 -5.91 -6.16
C SER A 17 -1.44 -6.22 -4.67
N SER A 18 -0.62 -5.44 -3.96
CA SER A 18 -0.44 -5.55 -2.50
C SER A 18 -1.77 -5.55 -1.75
N SER A 19 -2.70 -4.67 -2.13
CA SER A 19 -4.00 -4.59 -1.48
C SER A 19 -4.87 -5.82 -1.77
N PHE A 20 -4.81 -6.35 -2.99
CA PHE A 20 -5.54 -7.56 -3.37
C PHE A 20 -4.96 -8.80 -2.66
N ILE A 21 -3.64 -8.94 -2.61
CA ILE A 21 -2.96 -10.06 -1.94
C ILE A 21 -3.33 -10.08 -0.45
N VAL A 22 -3.20 -8.95 0.25
CA VAL A 22 -3.56 -8.88 1.67
C VAL A 22 -5.06 -9.13 1.87
N HIS A 23 -5.92 -8.66 0.97
CA HIS A 23 -7.35 -8.94 1.01
C HIS A 23 -7.64 -10.45 0.92
N VAL A 24 -7.12 -11.15 -0.10
CA VAL A 24 -7.31 -12.59 -0.26
C VAL A 24 -6.76 -13.36 0.95
N LEU A 25 -5.60 -12.95 1.48
CA LEU A 25 -5.01 -13.58 2.66
C LEU A 25 -5.84 -13.40 3.93
N THR A 26 -6.66 -12.37 4.02
CA THR A 26 -7.39 -12.02 5.25
C THR A 26 -8.89 -12.32 5.19
N VAL A 27 -9.51 -12.30 4.00
CA VAL A 27 -10.97 -12.34 3.84
C VAL A 27 -11.62 -13.60 4.44
N GLU A 28 -10.93 -14.74 4.45
CA GLU A 28 -11.50 -16.02 4.88
C GLU A 28 -11.51 -16.20 6.40
N TRP A 29 -10.49 -15.69 7.11
CA TRP A 29 -10.33 -15.96 8.54
C TRP A 29 -10.45 -14.71 9.42
N LEU A 30 -10.01 -13.54 8.93
CA LEU A 30 -9.95 -12.32 9.72
C LEU A 30 -11.36 -11.86 10.18
N PRO A 31 -12.40 -11.84 9.31
CA PRO A 31 -13.75 -11.49 9.75
C PRO A 31 -14.30 -12.44 10.82
N GLY A 32 -14.02 -13.74 10.71
CA GLY A 32 -14.44 -14.75 11.68
C GLY A 32 -13.75 -14.57 13.03
N TRP A 33 -12.43 -14.35 13.02
CA TRP A 33 -11.67 -14.05 14.23
C TRP A 33 -12.16 -12.74 14.89
N ILE A 34 -12.38 -11.67 14.12
CA ILE A 34 -12.95 -10.42 14.64
C ILE A 34 -14.33 -10.69 15.27
N GLY A 35 -15.19 -11.45 14.60
CA GLY A 35 -16.53 -11.79 15.09
C GLY A 35 -16.50 -12.51 16.45
N GLN A 36 -15.55 -13.43 16.66
CA GLN A 36 -15.34 -14.07 17.96
C GLN A 36 -14.94 -13.09 19.07
N GLN A 37 -14.19 -12.05 18.72
CA GLN A 37 -13.77 -11.00 19.67
C GLN A 37 -14.87 -9.95 19.93
N MET A 38 -15.95 -9.93 19.13
CA MET A 38 -16.91 -8.81 19.04
C MET A 38 -18.27 -9.07 19.73
N GLU A 39 -18.36 -9.92 20.76
CA GLU A 39 -19.58 -10.16 21.59
C GLU A 39 -20.92 -10.20 20.81
N GLY A 40 -20.99 -10.98 19.73
CA GLY A 40 -22.25 -11.27 19.04
C GLY A 40 -22.63 -10.33 17.88
N ARG A 41 -21.71 -9.48 17.40
CA ARG A 41 -21.90 -8.77 16.11
C ARG A 41 -21.45 -9.64 14.93
N THR A 42 -22.37 -9.93 14.01
CA THR A 42 -22.08 -10.70 12.79
C THR A 42 -21.42 -9.82 11.74
N ILE A 43 -20.18 -10.16 11.37
CA ILE A 43 -19.46 -9.57 10.24
C ILE A 43 -19.49 -10.61 9.12
N SER A 44 -20.26 -10.36 8.06
CA SER A 44 -20.29 -11.23 6.89
C SER A 44 -19.34 -10.67 5.81
N PRO A 45 -18.31 -11.42 5.37
CA PRO A 45 -17.52 -11.03 4.22
C PRO A 45 -18.37 -11.10 2.94
N SER A 46 -18.39 -10.03 2.14
CA SER A 46 -19.02 -10.01 0.82
C SER A 46 -17.95 -10.16 -0.26
N TRP A 47 -18.13 -11.16 -1.13
CA TRP A 47 -17.30 -11.38 -2.31
C TRP A 47 -17.61 -10.41 -3.45
N ASP A 48 -18.74 -9.69 -3.37
CA ASP A 48 -19.23 -8.79 -4.41
C ASP A 48 -18.34 -7.54 -4.56
N VAL A 49 -17.67 -7.14 -3.49
CA VAL A 49 -16.82 -5.94 -3.47
C VAL A 49 -15.42 -6.14 -4.05
N ARG A 50 -15.04 -7.36 -4.48
CA ARG A 50 -13.68 -7.65 -4.98
C ARG A 50 -13.28 -6.82 -6.20
N TYR A 51 -14.23 -6.54 -7.09
CA TYR A 51 -13.97 -5.76 -8.31
C TYR A 51 -13.74 -4.28 -7.98
N ILE A 52 -14.52 -3.76 -7.03
CA ILE A 52 -14.34 -2.39 -6.52
C ILE A 52 -12.99 -2.28 -5.81
N ALA A 53 -12.66 -3.25 -4.95
CA ALA A 53 -11.37 -3.31 -4.27
C ALA A 53 -10.20 -3.34 -5.26
N MET A 54 -10.29 -4.14 -6.33
CA MET A 54 -9.28 -4.18 -7.39
C MET A 54 -9.15 -2.83 -8.10
N MET A 55 -10.25 -2.18 -8.47
CA MET A 55 -10.23 -0.87 -9.14
C MET A 55 -9.58 0.21 -8.26
N THR A 56 -9.99 0.31 -7.00
CA THR A 56 -9.40 1.28 -6.06
C THR A 56 -7.94 0.98 -5.76
N SER A 57 -7.53 -0.30 -5.83
CA SER A 57 -6.13 -0.68 -5.64
C SER A 57 -5.21 -0.11 -6.73
N ILE A 58 -5.68 -0.09 -7.98
CA ILE A 58 -4.94 0.48 -9.13
C ILE A 58 -4.71 1.98 -8.93
N GLU A 59 -5.76 2.68 -8.51
CA GLU A 59 -5.69 4.12 -8.21
C GLU A 59 -4.57 4.42 -7.19
N TYR A 60 -4.49 3.63 -6.11
CA TYR A 60 -3.46 3.81 -5.08
C TYR A 60 -2.04 3.58 -5.59
N GLY A 61 -1.79 2.51 -6.36
CA GLY A 61 -0.46 2.24 -6.88
C GLY A 61 0.02 3.30 -7.88
N VAL A 62 -0.89 3.83 -8.72
CA VAL A 62 -0.59 4.94 -9.62
C VAL A 62 -0.27 6.22 -8.84
N ALA A 63 -1.09 6.56 -7.84
CA ALA A 63 -0.87 7.74 -6.99
C ALA A 63 0.48 7.67 -6.26
N ALA A 64 0.80 6.52 -5.66
CA ALA A 64 2.08 6.30 -4.98
C ALA A 64 3.28 6.50 -5.92
N LEU A 65 3.18 5.97 -7.15
CA LEU A 65 4.23 6.10 -8.15
C LEU A 65 4.43 7.55 -8.62
N LEU A 66 3.34 8.30 -8.82
CA LEU A 66 3.42 9.72 -9.18
C LEU A 66 4.02 10.57 -8.07
N ILE A 67 3.58 10.36 -6.83
CA ILE A 67 4.15 11.06 -5.66
C ILE A 67 5.66 10.80 -5.58
N TYR A 68 6.07 9.54 -5.70
CA TYR A 68 7.49 9.21 -5.66
C TYR A 68 8.26 9.82 -6.83
N HIS A 69 7.70 9.77 -8.04
CA HIS A 69 8.29 10.37 -9.24
C HIS A 69 8.65 11.84 -9.05
N PHE A 70 7.73 12.65 -8.51
CA PHE A 70 7.95 14.08 -8.31
C PHE A 70 8.84 14.41 -7.10
N ALA A 71 8.83 13.58 -6.06
CA ALA A 71 9.59 13.84 -4.83
C ALA A 71 10.99 13.19 -4.82
N ARG A 72 11.27 12.29 -5.78
CA ARG A 72 12.45 11.43 -5.83
C ARG A 72 13.77 12.13 -5.51
N ASP A 73 14.09 13.18 -6.26
CA ASP A 73 15.43 13.77 -6.24
C ASP A 73 15.76 14.39 -4.87
N LYS A 74 14.73 14.87 -4.15
CA LYS A 74 14.88 15.36 -2.78
C LYS A 74 14.90 14.22 -1.76
N LEU A 75 14.06 13.21 -1.96
CA LEU A 75 13.91 12.10 -1.02
C LEU A 75 15.12 11.17 -1.01
N LEU A 76 15.74 10.90 -2.15
CA LEU A 76 16.86 9.95 -2.22
C LEU A 76 18.10 10.38 -1.43
N ALA A 77 18.24 11.67 -1.11
CA ALA A 77 19.28 12.16 -0.20
C ALA A 77 19.19 11.53 1.20
N TRP A 78 18.01 11.04 1.60
CA TRP A 78 17.79 10.39 2.89
C TRP A 78 18.10 8.88 2.89
N GLY A 79 18.39 8.30 1.72
CA GLY A 79 18.62 6.86 1.57
C GLY A 79 17.31 6.04 1.51
N ILE A 80 17.40 4.90 0.81
CA ILE A 80 16.23 4.09 0.41
C ILE A 80 15.34 3.66 1.60
N PRO A 81 15.87 3.17 2.75
CA PRO A 81 15.03 2.73 3.85
C PRO A 81 14.17 3.87 4.43
N LEU A 82 14.74 5.06 4.61
CA LEU A 82 14.01 6.22 5.13
C LEU A 82 12.95 6.72 4.15
N VAL A 83 13.23 6.64 2.84
CA VAL A 83 12.27 6.97 1.78
C VAL A 83 11.09 6.00 1.78
N ILE A 84 11.32 4.70 1.98
CA ILE A 84 10.24 3.71 2.10
C ILE A 84 9.36 4.03 3.31
N LEU A 85 9.97 4.33 4.47
CA LEU A 85 9.23 4.70 5.68
C LEU A 85 8.45 6.00 5.50
N PHE A 86 9.03 6.99 4.82
CA PHE A 86 8.36 8.25 4.50
C PHE A 86 7.16 8.02 3.58
N MET A 87 7.33 7.25 2.49
CA MET A 87 6.24 6.92 1.57
C MET A 87 5.13 6.14 2.28
N PHE A 88 5.49 5.20 3.15
CA PHE A 88 4.53 4.48 3.99
C PHE A 88 3.74 5.44 4.88
N ALA A 89 4.43 6.30 5.62
CA ALA A 89 3.81 7.26 6.52
C ALA A 89 2.91 8.24 5.75
N LEU A 90 3.35 8.71 4.58
CA LEU A 90 2.58 9.60 3.73
C LEU A 90 1.29 8.94 3.24
N LEU A 91 1.38 7.71 2.71
CA LEU A 91 0.21 6.95 2.26
C LEU A 91 -0.74 6.64 3.42
N ALA A 92 -0.23 6.25 4.59
CA ALA A 92 -1.06 6.01 5.76
C ALA A 92 -1.72 7.30 6.30
N ALA A 93 -1.01 8.44 6.22
CA ALA A 93 -1.51 9.73 6.68
C ALA A 93 -2.64 10.27 5.80
N THR A 94 -2.51 10.19 4.48
CA THR A 94 -3.54 10.69 3.54
C THR A 94 -4.87 9.95 3.70
N HIS A 95 -4.84 8.70 4.16
CA HIS A 95 -6.03 7.90 4.44
C HIS A 95 -6.55 8.07 5.88
N GLY A 96 -5.93 8.94 6.69
CA GLY A 96 -6.28 9.15 8.09
C GLY A 96 -6.06 7.90 8.95
N ALA A 97 -5.22 6.98 8.51
CA ALA A 97 -5.11 5.66 9.11
C ALA A 97 -4.03 5.55 10.18
N LEU A 98 -3.07 6.48 10.26
CA LEU A 98 -1.99 6.42 11.25
C LEU A 98 -2.48 6.48 12.71
N ILE A 99 -3.37 7.42 13.00
CA ILE A 99 -3.83 7.70 14.37
C ILE A 99 -5.36 7.76 14.42
N ARG A 100 -5.97 8.51 13.50
CA ARG A 100 -7.42 8.73 13.50
C ARG A 100 -8.19 7.41 13.40
N GLN A 101 -7.88 6.55 12.43
CA GLN A 101 -8.63 5.31 12.24
C GLN A 101 -8.52 4.34 13.44
N PRO A 102 -7.31 4.01 13.96
CA PRO A 102 -7.20 3.18 15.16
C PRO A 102 -7.93 3.76 16.37
N PHE A 103 -7.84 5.08 16.57
CA PHE A 103 -8.46 5.75 17.71
C PHE A 103 -9.98 5.75 17.61
N MET A 104 -10.52 5.99 16.41
CA MET A 104 -11.96 5.88 16.15
C MET A 104 -12.46 4.44 16.35
N ASP A 105 -11.75 3.45 15.83
CA ASP A 105 -12.12 2.04 15.98
C ASP A 105 -12.14 1.63 17.46
N TYR A 106 -11.19 2.13 18.27
CA TYR A 106 -11.17 1.94 19.72
C TYR A 106 -12.33 2.65 20.44
N ILE A 107 -12.60 3.92 20.13
CA ILE A 107 -13.69 4.70 20.74
C ILE A 107 -15.07 4.09 20.46
N VAL A 108 -15.26 3.49 19.28
CA VAL A 108 -16.50 2.81 18.89
C VAL A 108 -16.75 1.54 19.71
N GLY A 109 -15.77 1.12 20.52
CA GLY A 109 -15.87 0.00 21.45
C GLY A 109 -15.26 -1.30 20.94
N ASN A 110 -14.44 -1.26 19.88
CA ASN A 110 -13.73 -2.45 19.44
C ASN A 110 -12.62 -2.81 20.45
N PRO A 111 -12.43 -4.10 20.77
CA PRO A 111 -11.32 -4.52 21.61
C PRO A 111 -9.97 -4.10 21.02
N MET A 112 -9.01 -3.74 21.87
CA MET A 112 -7.70 -3.24 21.45
C MET A 112 -6.99 -4.22 20.49
N GLN A 113 -7.08 -5.53 20.75
CA GLN A 113 -6.52 -6.53 19.84
C GLN A 113 -7.15 -6.50 18.44
N VAL A 114 -8.45 -6.24 18.32
CA VAL A 114 -9.14 -6.13 17.03
C VAL A 114 -8.66 -4.90 16.28
N VAL A 115 -8.58 -3.76 16.97
CA VAL A 115 -8.09 -2.49 16.40
C VAL A 115 -6.68 -2.65 15.85
N LEU A 116 -5.78 -3.26 16.62
CA LEU A 116 -4.39 -3.47 16.23
C LEU A 116 -4.25 -4.38 15.02
N VAL A 117 -4.97 -5.51 15.00
CA VAL A 117 -4.89 -6.48 13.90
C VAL A 117 -5.51 -5.91 12.62
N GLN A 118 -6.69 -5.31 12.69
CA GLN A 118 -7.36 -4.72 11.52
C GLN A 118 -6.54 -3.60 10.89
N ASN A 119 -6.05 -2.66 11.70
CA ASN A 119 -5.25 -1.54 11.20
C ASN A 119 -3.83 -2.00 10.81
N GLY A 120 -3.29 -3.04 11.48
CA GLY A 120 -2.04 -3.68 11.10
C GLY A 120 -2.03 -4.21 9.67
N PHE A 121 -3.11 -4.88 9.24
CA PHE A 121 -3.23 -5.31 7.84
C PHE A 121 -3.35 -4.15 6.85
N LYS A 122 -4.02 -3.05 7.22
CA LYS A 122 -4.04 -1.82 6.41
C LYS A 122 -2.64 -1.23 6.26
N TYR A 123 -1.87 -1.19 7.36
CA TYR A 123 -0.49 -0.72 7.34
C TYR A 123 0.41 -1.60 6.48
N LEU A 124 0.24 -2.92 6.56
CA LEU A 124 0.99 -3.87 5.75
C LEU A 124 0.82 -3.59 4.25
N ILE A 125 -0.41 -3.28 3.80
CA ILE A 125 -0.68 -2.93 2.38
C ILE A 125 0.17 -1.73 1.96
N TRP A 126 0.10 -0.62 2.69
CA TRP A 126 0.85 0.59 2.32
C TRP A 126 2.35 0.43 2.47
N PHE A 127 2.80 -0.37 3.42
CA PHE A 127 4.22 -0.69 3.57
C PHE A 127 4.73 -1.45 2.36
N LEU A 128 4.05 -2.54 1.97
CA LEU A 128 4.39 -3.32 0.77
C LEU A 128 4.35 -2.46 -0.50
N MET A 129 3.31 -1.63 -0.64
CA MET A 129 3.18 -0.71 -1.77
C MET A 129 4.36 0.27 -1.83
N SER A 130 4.77 0.83 -0.70
CA SER A 130 5.91 1.75 -0.61
C SER A 130 7.23 1.07 -0.97
N VAL A 131 7.46 -0.16 -0.50
CA VAL A 131 8.63 -0.96 -0.84
C VAL A 131 8.69 -1.20 -2.36
N ILE A 132 7.60 -1.67 -2.95
CA ILE A 132 7.53 -1.99 -4.38
C ILE A 132 7.72 -0.73 -5.23
N THR A 133 7.05 0.36 -4.88
CA THR A 133 7.15 1.63 -5.60
C THR A 133 8.58 2.17 -5.55
N VAL A 134 9.19 2.29 -4.37
CA VAL A 134 10.52 2.87 -4.24
C VAL A 134 11.58 1.98 -4.89
N LEU A 135 11.62 0.68 -4.55
CA LEU A 135 12.64 -0.22 -5.09
C LEU A 135 12.45 -0.47 -6.59
N GLY A 136 11.21 -0.69 -7.03
CA GLY A 136 10.88 -0.91 -8.43
C GLY A 136 11.24 0.30 -9.28
N TYR A 137 10.87 1.50 -8.82
CA TYR A 137 11.19 2.73 -9.52
C TYR A 137 12.70 2.97 -9.59
N GLU A 138 13.43 2.79 -8.49
CA GLU A 138 14.89 3.00 -8.47
C GLU A 138 15.64 2.00 -9.34
N PHE A 139 15.24 0.73 -9.30
CA PHE A 139 15.79 -0.30 -10.19
C PHE A 139 15.61 0.10 -11.67
N LEU A 140 14.40 0.54 -12.02
CA LEU A 140 14.10 0.97 -13.38
C LEU A 140 14.92 2.20 -13.77
N HIS A 141 14.96 3.21 -12.90
CA HIS A 141 15.67 4.45 -13.15
C HIS A 141 17.16 4.19 -13.42
N ARG A 142 17.83 3.39 -12.57
CA ARG A 142 19.24 3.03 -12.75
C ARG A 142 19.48 2.30 -14.08
N LYS A 143 18.60 1.36 -14.45
CA LYS A 143 18.73 0.59 -15.69
C LYS A 143 18.61 1.46 -16.94
N PHE A 144 17.68 2.41 -16.98
CA PHE A 144 17.52 3.29 -18.13
C PHE A 144 18.57 4.42 -18.19
N VAL A 145 19.01 4.94 -17.05
CA VAL A 145 20.08 5.95 -17.01
C VAL A 145 21.43 5.34 -17.40
N SER A 146 21.78 4.16 -16.88
CA SER A 146 23.00 3.43 -17.27
C SER A 146 23.03 3.11 -18.77
N LYS A 147 21.90 2.69 -19.35
CA LYS A 147 21.80 2.42 -20.78
C LYS A 147 21.97 3.68 -21.64
N SER A 148 21.52 4.84 -21.16
CA SER A 148 21.71 6.12 -21.85
C SER A 148 23.18 6.54 -21.89
N ASN A 149 23.93 6.33 -20.79
CA ASN A 149 25.35 6.70 -20.73
C ASN A 149 26.26 5.77 -21.52
N ASN A 150 25.88 4.50 -21.75
CA ASN A 150 26.64 3.56 -22.60
C ASN A 150 26.37 3.74 -24.11
N GLN A 151 25.46 4.63 -24.49
CA GLN A 151 25.13 4.94 -25.90
C GLN A 151 25.64 6.34 -26.32
N ALA A 152 26.30 7.05 -25.41
CA ALA A 152 27.01 8.31 -25.67
C ALA A 152 28.52 8.05 -25.73
#